data_AF-A0A7S2MGM5-F1
#
_entry.id   AF-A0A7S2MGM5-F1
#
_cell.length_a   1.000
_cell.length_b   1.000
_cell.length_c   1.000
_cell.angle_alpha   90.00
_cell.angle_beta   90.00
_cell.angle_gamma   90.00
#
_symmetry.space_group_name_H-M   'P 1'
#
loop_
_entity.id
_entity.type
_entity.pdbx_description
1 polymer ?
#
loop_
_entity_poly.entity_id
_entity_poly.type
_entity_poly.pdbx_seq_one_letter_code
_entity_poly.pdbx_strand_id
1 'polypeptide(L)'
;AEKYIGRKPVVGLLRDPYERLVAGFRGNQAKYGASSPELFASCDVNTAIKQLMKSYLAGSTFAKQCSLLPQAEYFDGPYGITLPVNNRQFPESSNQFFTEHGHPEMNVSVVDIFHVRGCTEVWSGDLDNETKSLVRHVYERDFELLCKHFGYCNDEK
;
A
#
# COMPACT_ATOMS: atom_id res chain seq x y z
N ALA A 1 7.21 4.78 -24.21
CA ALA A 1 6.32 5.36 -23.19
C ALA A 1 5.46 6.50 -23.77
N GLU A 2 6.06 7.50 -24.43
CA GLU A 2 5.34 8.64 -25.05
C GLU A 2 4.12 8.26 -25.91
N LYS A 3 4.26 7.30 -26.84
CA LYS A 3 3.15 6.84 -27.68
C LYS A 3 1.94 6.30 -26.91
N TYR A 4 2.17 5.73 -25.72
CA TYR A 4 1.16 4.99 -24.98
C TYR A 4 0.59 5.79 -23.81
N ILE A 5 1.47 6.44 -23.04
CA ILE A 5 1.16 7.26 -21.87
C ILE A 5 1.09 8.74 -22.28
N GLY A 6 2.17 9.27 -22.87
CA GLY A 6 2.23 10.64 -23.38
C GLY A 6 1.70 11.65 -22.38
N ARG A 7 0.72 12.47 -22.79
CA ARG A 7 0.04 13.47 -21.94
C ARG A 7 -1.23 12.96 -21.26
N LYS A 8 -1.49 11.65 -21.28
CA LYS A 8 -2.68 11.09 -20.62
C LYS A 8 -2.48 11.13 -19.10
N PRO A 9 -3.54 11.39 -18.32
CA PRO A 9 -3.48 11.21 -16.89
C PRO A 9 -3.09 9.77 -16.55
N VAL A 10 -2.22 9.61 -15.57
CA VAL A 10 -1.84 8.31 -15.02
C VAL A 10 -2.54 8.17 -13.67
N VAL A 11 -3.42 7.18 -13.59
CA VAL A 11 -4.14 6.85 -12.36
C VAL A 11 -3.33 5.84 -11.56
N GLY A 12 -3.33 5.99 -10.24
CA GLY A 12 -2.71 5.04 -9.33
C GLY A 12 -3.42 5.00 -8.00
N LEU A 13 -3.43 3.84 -7.36
CA LEU A 13 -3.92 3.70 -5.98
C LEU A 13 -2.81 4.16 -5.03
N LEU A 14 -3.16 5.07 -4.12
CA LEU A 14 -2.29 5.48 -3.03
C LEU A 14 -2.87 4.94 -1.73
N ARG A 15 -2.08 4.10 -1.06
CA ARG A 15 -2.47 3.38 0.14
C ARG A 15 -1.61 3.77 1.34
N ASP A 16 -2.24 3.83 2.49
CA ASP A 16 -1.55 3.94 3.77
C ASP A 16 -0.47 2.86 3.94
N PRO A 17 0.81 3.23 4.22
CA PRO A 17 1.89 2.28 4.35
C PRO A 17 1.68 1.20 5.41
N TYR A 18 1.09 1.53 6.57
CA TYR A 18 0.80 0.54 7.60
C TYR A 18 -0.21 -0.49 7.11
N GLU A 19 -1.34 -0.01 6.58
CA GLU A 19 -2.40 -0.88 6.06
C GLU A 19 -1.93 -1.70 4.86
N ARG A 20 -1.04 -1.16 4.03
CA ARG A 20 -0.42 -1.87 2.91
C ARG A 20 0.39 -3.06 3.40
N LEU A 21 1.24 -2.86 4.40
CA LEU A 21 2.11 -3.92 4.95
C LEU A 21 1.30 -4.98 5.68
N VAL A 22 0.33 -4.56 6.51
CA VAL A 22 -0.59 -5.47 7.22
C VAL A 22 -1.42 -6.30 6.25
N ALA A 23 -1.96 -5.71 5.18
CA ALA A 23 -2.68 -6.48 4.18
C ALA A 23 -1.76 -7.43 3.40
N GLY A 24 -0.52 -7.02 3.14
CA GLY A 24 0.50 -7.91 2.57
C GLY A 24 0.74 -9.14 3.45
N PHE A 25 0.82 -8.95 4.77
CA PHE A 25 0.94 -10.05 5.74
C PHE A 25 -0.32 -10.94 5.75
N ARG A 26 -1.51 -10.35 5.89
CA ARG A 26 -2.80 -11.05 5.94
C ARG A 26 -3.13 -11.81 4.64
N GLY A 27 -2.58 -11.37 3.51
CA GLY A 27 -2.65 -12.06 2.23
C GLY A 27 -1.77 -13.31 2.15
N ASN A 28 -0.68 -13.38 2.93
CA ASN A 28 0.32 -14.45 2.98
C ASN A 28 0.65 -15.09 1.62
N GLN A 29 0.91 -14.24 0.62
CA GLN A 29 1.27 -14.71 -0.70
C GLN A 29 2.77 -14.98 -0.75
N ALA A 30 3.16 -16.20 -1.12
CA ALA A 30 4.56 -16.57 -1.21
C ALA A 30 5.32 -15.61 -2.14
N LYS A 31 6.46 -15.11 -1.67
CA LYS A 31 7.33 -14.14 -2.39
C LYS A 31 6.74 -12.74 -2.62
N TYR A 32 5.55 -12.44 -2.11
CA TYR A 32 4.90 -11.14 -2.24
C TYR A 32 4.63 -10.50 -0.87
N GLY A 33 4.98 -9.22 -0.73
CA GLY A 33 4.76 -8.45 0.49
C GLY A 33 5.46 -9.02 1.72
N ALA A 34 4.72 -9.08 2.84
CA ALA A 34 5.21 -9.46 4.16
C ALA A 34 5.03 -10.96 4.49
N SER A 35 5.03 -11.86 3.50
CA SER A 35 4.87 -13.29 3.76
C SER A 35 6.03 -13.84 4.62
N SER A 36 5.65 -14.39 5.77
CA SER A 36 6.47 -15.15 6.70
C SER A 36 5.62 -16.30 7.26
N PRO A 37 5.78 -17.55 6.78
CA PRO A 37 4.91 -18.66 7.17
C PRO A 37 4.83 -18.89 8.68
N GLU A 38 5.95 -18.77 9.38
CA GLU A 38 6.04 -18.98 10.83
C GLU A 38 5.27 -17.91 11.62
N LEU A 39 5.44 -16.64 11.25
CA LEU A 39 4.75 -15.52 11.91
C LEU A 39 3.28 -15.44 11.50
N PHE A 40 2.95 -15.87 10.28
CA PHE A 40 1.56 -15.97 9.84
C PHE A 40 0.77 -17.01 10.62
N ALA A 41 1.39 -18.16 10.97
CA ALA A 41 0.74 -19.20 11.77
C ALA A 41 0.34 -18.72 13.18
N SER A 42 1.07 -17.75 13.74
CA SER A 42 0.79 -17.13 15.04
C SER A 42 0.09 -15.77 14.92
N CYS A 43 -0.17 -15.30 13.69
CA CYS A 43 -0.65 -13.95 13.41
C CYS A 43 0.19 -12.82 14.04
N ASP A 44 1.49 -13.02 14.25
CA ASP A 44 2.39 -11.98 14.78
C ASP A 44 2.80 -10.97 13.69
N VAL A 45 1.85 -10.08 13.38
CA VAL A 45 2.02 -9.05 12.34
C VAL A 45 3.11 -8.03 12.71
N ASN A 46 3.25 -7.71 13.99
CA ASN A 46 4.22 -6.73 14.47
C ASN A 46 5.65 -7.22 14.24
N THR A 47 5.97 -8.43 14.69
CA THR A 47 7.30 -9.02 14.47
C THR A 47 7.58 -9.18 12.98
N ALA A 48 6.59 -9.59 12.18
CA ALA A 48 6.76 -9.79 10.74
C ALA A 48 7.12 -8.48 10.03
N ILE A 49 6.38 -7.41 10.29
CA ILE A 49 6.64 -6.09 9.67
C ILE A 49 7.94 -5.50 10.21
N LYS A 50 8.24 -5.63 11.51
CA LYS A 50 9.50 -5.17 12.10
C LYS A 50 10.71 -5.82 11.43
N GLN A 51 10.71 -7.14 11.26
CA GLN A 51 11.77 -7.87 10.57
C GLN A 51 11.89 -7.43 9.11
N LEU A 52 10.76 -7.23 8.44
CA LEU A 52 10.71 -6.78 7.04
C LEU A 52 11.36 -5.40 6.86
N MET A 53 11.03 -4.43 7.72
CA MET A 53 11.60 -3.08 7.65
C MET A 53 13.10 -3.09 7.98
N LYS A 54 13.52 -3.87 8.99
CA LYS A 54 14.96 -4.04 9.30
C LYS A 54 15.72 -4.64 8.12
N SER A 55 15.16 -5.64 7.45
CA SER A 55 15.75 -6.23 6.24
C SER A 55 15.81 -5.23 5.07
N TYR A 56 14.76 -4.43 4.87
CA TYR A 56 14.75 -3.37 3.87
C TYR A 56 15.89 -2.38 4.10
N LEU A 57 16.03 -1.87 5.32
CA LEU A 57 17.09 -0.92 5.70
C LEU A 57 18.50 -1.52 5.63
N ALA A 58 18.63 -2.84 5.76
CA ALA A 58 19.88 -3.56 5.53
C ALA A 58 20.22 -3.76 4.03
N GLY A 59 19.48 -3.14 3.11
CA GLY A 59 19.75 -3.15 1.66
C GLY A 59 18.95 -4.17 0.85
N SER A 60 17.99 -4.87 1.45
CA SER A 60 17.14 -5.86 0.76
C SER A 60 15.92 -5.23 0.07
N THR A 61 16.05 -4.02 -0.48
CA THR A 61 14.94 -3.19 -1.00
C THR A 61 14.11 -3.89 -2.08
N PHE A 62 14.73 -4.75 -2.89
CA PHE A 62 14.08 -5.51 -3.97
C PHE A 62 13.77 -6.98 -3.63
N ALA A 63 14.11 -7.45 -2.43
CA ALA A 63 14.04 -8.87 -2.07
C ALA A 63 12.62 -9.48 -2.06
N LYS A 64 11.59 -8.64 -2.17
CA LYS A 64 10.17 -9.03 -2.26
C LYS A 64 9.53 -8.57 -3.57
N GLN A 65 10.22 -8.71 -4.70
CA GLN A 65 9.69 -8.36 -6.03
C GLN A 65 9.16 -6.92 -6.12
N CYS A 66 9.93 -5.96 -5.59
CA CYS A 66 9.55 -4.54 -5.52
C CYS A 66 8.29 -4.24 -4.67
N SER A 67 7.68 -5.22 -4.00
CA SER A 67 6.46 -4.98 -3.20
C SER A 67 6.68 -4.08 -1.98
N LEU A 68 7.93 -3.83 -1.59
CA LEU A 68 8.32 -2.88 -0.54
C LEU A 68 8.75 -1.52 -1.06
N LEU A 69 8.78 -1.31 -2.38
CA LEU A 69 9.14 -0.01 -2.93
C LEU A 69 8.12 1.04 -2.45
N PRO A 70 8.57 2.20 -1.94
CA PRO A 70 7.69 3.32 -1.64
C PRO A 70 6.85 3.69 -2.85
N GLN A 71 5.58 4.03 -2.62
CA GLN A 71 4.67 4.46 -3.69
C GLN A 71 5.14 5.75 -4.35
N ALA A 72 5.82 6.62 -3.61
CA ALA A 72 6.38 7.87 -4.13
C ALA A 72 7.27 7.68 -5.38
N GLU A 73 7.96 6.54 -5.48
CA GLU A 73 8.78 6.21 -6.67
C GLU A 73 7.93 6.10 -7.96
N TYR A 74 6.64 5.77 -7.84
CA TYR A 74 5.71 5.73 -8.97
C TYR A 74 5.08 7.10 -9.28
N PHE A 75 5.32 8.13 -8.46
CA PHE A 75 4.89 9.51 -8.72
C PHE A 75 5.99 10.34 -9.39
N ASP A 76 7.25 10.12 -9.04
CA ASP A 76 8.35 11.00 -9.45
C ASP A 76 8.84 10.79 -10.90
N GLY A 77 8.42 9.69 -11.54
CA GLY A 77 8.82 9.38 -12.90
C GLY A 77 8.23 10.37 -13.93
N PRO A 78 8.82 10.45 -15.15
CA PRO A 78 8.30 11.29 -16.24
C PRO A 78 6.89 10.89 -16.71
N TYR A 79 6.43 9.71 -16.29
CA TYR A 79 5.10 9.15 -16.54
C TYR A 79 4.44 8.71 -15.23
N GLY A 80 4.79 9.40 -14.13
CA GLY A 80 4.31 9.06 -12.80
C GLY A 80 2.82 9.33 -12.61
N ILE A 81 2.28 8.81 -11.51
CA ILE A 81 0.88 8.97 -11.14
C ILE A 81 0.53 10.45 -11.00
N THR A 82 -0.47 10.90 -11.74
CA THR A 82 -1.00 12.27 -11.68
C THR A 82 -2.35 12.35 -10.99
N LEU A 83 -3.11 11.24 -10.96
CA LEU A 83 -4.43 11.14 -10.35
C LEU A 83 -4.42 10.00 -9.31
N PRO A 84 -4.15 10.30 -8.03
CA PRO A 84 -4.17 9.29 -6.99
C PRO A 84 -5.60 8.96 -6.56
N VAL A 85 -5.89 7.69 -6.39
CA VAL A 85 -7.15 7.17 -5.83
C VAL A 85 -6.92 6.71 -4.39
N ASN A 86 -7.85 7.07 -3.50
CA ASN A 86 -7.71 6.85 -2.07
C ASN A 86 -8.06 5.42 -1.65
N ASN A 87 -7.04 4.59 -1.40
CA ASN A 87 -7.29 3.19 -1.03
C ASN A 87 -8.00 3.02 0.33
N ARG A 88 -8.05 4.04 1.21
CA ARG A 88 -8.81 3.95 2.47
C ARG A 88 -10.32 3.92 2.25
N GLN A 89 -10.78 4.41 1.11
CA GLN A 89 -12.18 4.47 0.70
C GLN A 89 -12.41 3.55 -0.51
N PHE A 90 -11.72 2.41 -0.58
CA PHE A 90 -11.89 1.46 -1.68
C PHE A 90 -13.02 0.47 -1.35
N PRO A 91 -13.93 0.15 -2.29
CA PRO A 91 -13.91 0.50 -3.72
C PRO A 91 -14.54 1.85 -4.09
N GLU A 92 -15.18 2.55 -3.17
CA GLU A 92 -16.00 3.74 -3.45
C GLU A 92 -15.25 4.83 -4.20
N SER A 93 -14.03 5.17 -3.77
CA SER A 93 -13.19 6.19 -4.40
C SER A 93 -12.75 5.81 -5.82
N SER A 94 -12.51 4.52 -6.10
CA SER A 94 -12.23 4.04 -7.45
C SER A 94 -13.47 4.14 -8.34
N ASN A 95 -14.63 3.76 -7.81
CA ASN A 95 -15.89 3.81 -8.57
C ASN A 95 -16.32 5.26 -8.85
N GLN A 96 -16.09 6.17 -7.90
CA GLN A 96 -16.25 7.60 -8.10
C GLN A 96 -15.33 8.09 -9.24
N PHE A 97 -14.04 7.75 -9.19
CA PHE A 97 -13.09 8.09 -10.25
C PHE A 97 -13.56 7.60 -11.62
N PHE A 98 -13.96 6.33 -11.73
CA PHE A 98 -14.43 5.76 -12.99
C PHE A 98 -15.67 6.48 -13.51
N THR A 99 -16.63 6.77 -12.64
CA THR A 99 -17.85 7.50 -13.01
C THR A 99 -17.55 8.92 -13.49
N GLU A 100 -16.71 9.66 -12.77
CA GLU A 100 -16.32 11.04 -13.12
C GLU A 100 -15.56 11.14 -14.45
N HIS A 101 -14.88 10.07 -14.86
CA HIS A 101 -14.11 10.00 -16.10
C HIS A 101 -14.85 9.26 -17.23
N GLY A 102 -16.15 8.99 -17.06
CA GLY A 102 -17.00 8.44 -18.13
C GLY A 102 -16.90 6.92 -18.34
N HIS A 103 -16.46 6.18 -17.31
CA HIS A 103 -16.27 4.73 -17.33
C HIS A 103 -17.07 3.98 -16.23
N PRO A 104 -18.37 4.27 -16.01
CA PRO A 104 -19.15 3.62 -14.94
C PRO A 104 -19.23 2.08 -15.06
N GLU A 105 -19.02 1.53 -16.25
CA GLU A 105 -18.94 0.10 -16.51
C GLU A 105 -17.71 -0.58 -15.87
N MET A 106 -16.70 0.20 -15.46
CA MET A 106 -15.49 -0.30 -14.80
C MET A 106 -15.61 -0.32 -13.27
N ASN A 107 -16.79 -0.01 -12.71
CA ASN A 107 -17.02 -0.02 -11.27
C ASN A 107 -16.69 -1.40 -10.68
N VAL A 108 -15.88 -1.39 -9.63
CA VAL A 108 -15.45 -2.57 -8.88
C VAL A 108 -16.55 -2.97 -7.92
N SER A 109 -17.00 -4.22 -8.01
CA SER A 109 -17.88 -4.82 -7.02
C SER A 109 -17.09 -5.35 -5.83
N VAL A 110 -17.67 -5.31 -4.64
CA VAL A 110 -17.04 -5.87 -3.42
C VAL A 110 -16.72 -7.35 -3.58
N VAL A 111 -17.54 -8.10 -4.33
CA VAL A 111 -17.31 -9.54 -4.56
C VAL A 111 -16.07 -9.84 -5.42
N ASP A 112 -15.59 -8.85 -6.17
CA ASP A 112 -14.40 -8.96 -7.02
C ASP A 112 -13.11 -8.61 -6.26
N ILE A 113 -13.23 -8.15 -5.02
CA ILE A 113 -12.09 -7.76 -4.19
C ILE A 113 -11.49 -9.01 -3.56
N PHE A 114 -10.23 -9.27 -3.88
CA PHE A 114 -9.49 -10.36 -3.26
C PHE A 114 -9.29 -10.08 -1.76
N HIS A 115 -10.07 -10.75 -0.92
CA HIS A 115 -10.01 -10.59 0.52
C HIS A 115 -8.80 -11.32 1.14
N VAL A 116 -8.46 -10.89 2.35
CA VAL A 116 -7.40 -11.48 3.19
C VAL A 116 -7.59 -12.99 3.37
N ARG A 117 -6.49 -13.75 3.45
CA ARG A 117 -6.54 -15.21 3.57
C ARG A 117 -6.62 -15.70 5.02
N GLY A 118 -6.17 -14.89 5.97
CA GLY A 118 -6.15 -15.23 7.39
C GLY A 118 -5.76 -14.03 8.25
N CYS A 119 -5.64 -14.26 9.55
CA CYS A 119 -5.36 -13.21 10.55
C CYS A 119 -6.33 -12.03 10.39
N THR A 120 -7.64 -12.30 10.47
CA THR A 120 -8.68 -11.28 10.28
C THR A 120 -8.68 -10.24 11.40
N GLU A 121 -8.24 -10.65 12.59
CA GLU A 121 -8.27 -9.85 13.81
C GLU A 121 -7.05 -8.93 14.00
N VAL A 122 -6.05 -9.01 13.12
CA VAL A 122 -4.86 -8.14 13.22
C VAL A 122 -4.94 -6.96 12.25
N TRP A 123 -4.48 -5.81 12.71
CA TRP A 123 -4.56 -4.53 12.00
C TRP A 123 -3.35 -3.64 12.35
N SER A 124 -3.26 -2.45 11.73
CA SER A 124 -2.14 -1.53 11.98
C SER A 124 -2.04 -1.03 13.43
N GLY A 125 -3.12 -1.13 14.21
CA GLY A 125 -3.14 -0.84 15.64
C GLY A 125 -2.26 -1.77 16.48
N ASP A 126 -2.00 -3.00 16.01
CA ASP A 126 -1.17 -3.99 16.70
C ASP A 126 0.34 -3.73 16.56
N LEU A 127 0.72 -2.73 15.77
CA LEU A 127 2.12 -2.34 15.59
C LEU A 127 2.61 -1.51 16.76
N ASP A 128 3.73 -1.91 17.35
CA ASP A 128 4.38 -1.13 18.39
C ASP A 128 5.08 0.12 17.83
N ASN A 129 5.50 1.02 18.72
CA ASN A 129 6.12 2.28 18.36
C ASN A 129 7.42 2.12 17.57
N GLU A 130 8.20 1.06 17.84
CA GLU A 130 9.43 0.79 17.09
C GLU A 130 9.08 0.42 15.65
N THR A 131 8.14 -0.50 15.45
CA THR A 131 7.66 -0.91 14.14
C THR A 131 7.07 0.26 13.38
N LYS A 132 6.23 1.08 14.03
CA LYS A 132 5.65 2.28 13.41
C LYS A 132 6.74 3.27 12.97
N SER A 133 7.73 3.52 13.82
CA SER A 133 8.87 4.38 13.49
C SER A 133 9.67 3.86 12.30
N LEU A 134 9.91 2.55 12.21
CA LEU A 134 10.61 1.95 11.07
C LEU A 134 9.84 2.12 9.77
N VAL A 135 8.53 1.88 9.78
CA VAL A 135 7.66 2.07 8.60
C VAL A 135 7.64 3.54 8.18
N ARG A 136 7.50 4.48 9.13
CA ARG A 136 7.58 5.92 8.81
C ARG A 136 8.91 6.29 8.16
N HIS A 137 10.01 5.77 8.67
CA HIS A 137 11.32 6.06 8.10
C HIS A 137 11.46 5.54 6.66
N VAL A 138 10.97 4.34 6.37
CA VAL A 138 11.03 3.76 5.01
C VAL A 138 10.05 4.44 4.04
N TYR A 139 8.87 4.83 4.51
CA TYR A 139 7.76 5.32 3.68
C TYR A 139 7.40 6.79 3.94
N GLU A 140 8.34 7.60 4.41
CA GLU A 140 8.11 9.02 4.78
C GLU A 140 7.39 9.79 3.66
N ARG A 141 7.89 9.66 2.44
CA ARG A 141 7.34 10.31 1.25
C ARG A 141 5.94 9.80 0.86
N ASP A 142 5.60 8.55 1.17
CA ASP A 142 4.25 8.04 0.95
C ASP A 142 3.26 8.72 1.91
N PHE A 143 3.65 8.96 3.16
CA PHE A 143 2.84 9.72 4.12
C PHE A 143 2.67 11.18 3.69
N GLU A 144 3.72 11.82 3.17
CA GLU A 144 3.62 13.16 2.60
C GLU A 144 2.63 13.22 1.43
N LEU A 145 2.64 12.21 0.54
CA LEU A 145 1.68 12.10 -0.56
C LEU A 145 0.25 11.94 -0.05
N LEU A 146 0.03 11.10 0.97
CA LEU A 146 -1.28 10.92 1.58
C LEU A 146 -1.81 12.21 2.21
N CYS A 147 -0.94 12.95 2.90
CA CYS A 147 -1.25 14.27 3.44
C CYS A 147 -1.60 15.26 2.32
N LYS A 148 -0.76 15.35 1.29
CA LYS A 148 -0.92 16.28 0.16
C LYS A 148 -2.21 16.03 -0.62
N HIS A 149 -2.55 14.77 -0.88
CA HIS A 149 -3.66 14.43 -1.76
C HIS A 149 -4.99 14.21 -1.02
N PHE A 150 -4.95 13.75 0.23
CA PHE A 150 -6.16 13.36 0.97
C PHE A 150 -6.26 13.93 2.39
N GLY A 151 -5.31 14.76 2.83
CA GLY A 151 -5.33 15.41 4.15
C GLY A 151 -4.95 14.50 5.33
N TYR A 152 -4.42 13.31 5.06
CA TYR A 152 -4.01 12.33 6.06
C TYR A 152 -2.60 12.62 6.61
N CYS A 153 -2.47 13.70 7.38
CA CYS A 153 -1.17 14.24 7.76
C CYS A 153 -0.63 13.72 9.11
N ASN A 154 -1.48 13.17 9.99
CA ASN A 154 -1.11 12.81 11.37
C ASN A 154 -1.94 11.63 11.90
N ASP A 155 -1.93 10.50 11.22
CA ASP A 155 -2.72 9.33 11.67
C ASP A 155 -1.98 8.50 12.74
N GLU A 156 -1.59 9.15 13.84
CA GLU A 156 -1.24 8.48 15.12
C GLU A 156 -2.43 8.41 16.08
N LYS A 157 -3.67 8.40 15.56
CA LYS A 157 -4.83 8.13 16.40
C LYS A 157 -5.08 6.64 16.55
#